data_AF-A0A7I7P753-F1
#
_entry.id   AF-A0A7I7P753-F1
#
_cell.length_a   1.000
_cell.length_b   1.000
_cell.length_c   1.000
_cell.angle_alpha   90.00
_cell.angle_beta   90.00
_cell.angle_gamma   90.00
#
_symmetry.space_group_name_H-M   'P 1'
#
loop_
_entity.id
_entity.type
_entity.pdbx_description
1 polymer ?
#
loop_
_entity_poly.entity_id
_entity_poly.type
_entity_poly.pdbx_seq_one_letter_code
_entity_poly.pdbx_strand_id
1 'polypeptide(L)'
;MAIAAVTVVTDAPGRILAGIAAVGLILFAGATWRARPKLAITADGLVLRGWFRTQVLRPPDIKIIRITEFRRYGRKVRLLEVETADDALVLFSRWDLGTDPLEVLDALTAAGYAGGHAR
;
A
#
# COMPACT_ATOMS: atom_id res chain seq x y z
N MET A 1 -24.22 -10.49 -1.18
CA MET A 1 -24.69 -9.57 -0.12
C MET A 1 -25.74 -8.58 -0.61
N ALA A 2 -25.52 -7.80 -1.69
CA ALA A 2 -26.52 -6.84 -2.20
C ALA A 2 -27.88 -7.47 -2.60
N ILE A 3 -27.87 -8.71 -3.10
CA ILE A 3 -29.11 -9.42 -3.49
C ILE A 3 -29.91 -9.86 -2.25
N ALA A 4 -29.26 -10.33 -1.19
CA ALA A 4 -29.93 -10.79 0.03
C ALA A 4 -30.65 -9.66 0.80
N ALA A 5 -30.13 -8.43 0.71
CA ALA A 5 -30.73 -7.24 1.33
C ALA A 5 -32.11 -6.87 0.76
N VAL A 6 -32.35 -7.16 -0.53
CA VAL A 6 -33.61 -6.84 -1.21
C VAL A 6 -34.62 -7.99 -1.10
N THR A 7 -34.14 -9.24 -0.96
CA THR A 7 -35.02 -10.43 -0.99
C THR A 7 -35.43 -10.97 0.38
N VAL A 8 -34.75 -10.61 1.48
CA VAL A 8 -35.00 -11.21 2.82
C VAL A 8 -35.54 -10.23 3.86
N VAL A 9 -35.31 -8.91 3.72
CA VAL A 9 -35.68 -7.90 4.72
C VAL A 9 -36.98 -7.18 4.33
N THR A 10 -38.07 -7.49 5.04
CA THR A 10 -39.43 -7.05 4.72
C THR A 10 -39.83 -5.71 5.32
N ASP A 11 -39.05 -5.17 6.26
CA ASP A 11 -39.35 -3.99 7.07
C ASP A 11 -38.46 -2.78 6.71
N ALA A 12 -39.07 -1.59 6.67
CA ALA A 12 -38.44 -0.35 6.20
C ALA A 12 -37.12 0.02 6.92
N PRO A 13 -36.98 -0.15 8.25
CA PRO A 13 -35.72 0.14 8.94
C PRO A 13 -34.58 -0.78 8.50
N GLY A 14 -34.85 -2.07 8.30
CA GLY A 14 -33.82 -3.05 7.90
C GLY A 14 -33.26 -2.77 6.50
N ARG A 15 -34.10 -2.26 5.58
CA ARG A 15 -33.65 -1.82 4.25
C ARG A 15 -32.72 -0.60 4.30
N ILE A 16 -33.01 0.36 5.19
CA ILE A 16 -32.15 1.54 5.39
C ILE A 16 -30.78 1.12 5.91
N LEU A 17 -30.75 0.28 6.95
CA LEU A 17 -29.49 -0.23 7.52
C LEU A 17 -28.68 -1.03 6.50
N ALA A 18 -29.33 -1.90 5.72
CA ALA A 18 -28.67 -2.67 4.68
C ALA A 18 -28.12 -1.79 3.55
N GLY A 19 -28.84 -0.72 3.19
CA GLY A 19 -28.37 0.28 2.23
C GLY A 19 -27.12 1.01 2.72
N ILE A 20 -27.10 1.45 3.98
CA ILE A 20 -25.93 2.10 4.60
C ILE A 20 -24.74 1.13 4.63
N ALA A 21 -24.96 -0.12 5.03
CA ALA A 21 -23.90 -1.14 5.05
C ALA A 21 -23.35 -1.41 3.64
N ALA A 22 -24.20 -1.49 2.63
CA ALA A 22 -23.79 -1.68 1.24
C ALA A 22 -22.95 -0.50 0.72
N VAL A 23 -23.38 0.74 0.99
CA VAL A 23 -22.60 1.95 0.65
C VAL A 23 -21.26 1.95 1.37
N GLY A 24 -21.25 1.64 2.67
CA GLY A 24 -20.02 1.51 3.46
C GLY A 24 -19.05 0.48 2.86
N LEU A 25 -19.55 -0.69 2.46
CA LEU A 25 -18.75 -1.73 1.81
C LEU A 25 -18.22 -1.29 0.44
N ILE A 26 -19.02 -0.60 -0.37
CA ILE A 26 -18.59 -0.08 -1.68
C ILE A 26 -17.48 0.97 -1.50
N LEU A 27 -17.67 1.93 -0.58
CA LEU A 27 -16.66 2.93 -0.27
C LEU A 27 -15.38 2.27 0.25
N PHE A 28 -15.50 1.31 1.17
CA PHE A 28 -14.36 0.56 1.72
C PHE A 28 -13.61 -0.22 0.64
N ALA A 29 -14.33 -0.91 -0.25
CA ALA A 29 -13.74 -1.67 -1.35
C ALA A 29 -13.04 -0.76 -2.36
N GLY A 30 -13.72 0.32 -2.78
CA GLY A 30 -13.16 1.31 -3.72
C GLY A 30 -11.91 1.98 -3.16
N ALA A 31 -11.92 2.32 -1.88
CA ALA A 31 -10.78 2.95 -1.23
C ALA A 31 -9.61 1.96 -1.01
N THR A 32 -9.90 0.71 -0.68
CA THR A 32 -8.90 -0.37 -0.60
C THR A 32 -8.26 -0.66 -1.96
N TRP A 33 -9.03 -0.62 -3.05
CA TRP A 33 -8.52 -0.84 -4.41
C TRP A 33 -7.67 0.34 -4.87
N ARG A 34 -8.11 1.58 -4.65
CA ARG A 34 -7.38 2.79 -5.07
C ARG A 34 -5.99 2.89 -4.42
N ALA A 35 -5.80 2.24 -3.29
CA ALA A 35 -4.51 2.15 -2.60
C ALA A 35 -3.50 1.20 -3.26
N ARG A 36 -3.76 0.61 -4.42
CA ARG A 36 -2.76 -0.18 -5.18
C ARG A 36 -2.61 0.38 -6.62
N PRO A 37 -1.40 0.51 -7.20
CA PRO A 37 -0.07 0.25 -6.65
C PRO A 37 0.46 1.44 -5.84
N LYS A 38 1.00 1.19 -4.64
CA LYS A 38 1.58 2.24 -3.78
C LYS A 38 2.98 2.67 -4.20
N LEU A 39 3.67 1.86 -5.00
CA LEU A 39 5.03 2.11 -5.45
C LEU A 39 5.13 1.83 -6.95
N ALA A 40 5.57 2.80 -7.73
CA ALA A 40 5.78 2.64 -9.16
C ALA A 40 7.01 3.40 -9.62
N ILE A 41 7.81 2.78 -10.48
CA ILE A 41 8.90 3.48 -11.18
C ILE A 41 8.28 4.17 -12.40
N THR A 42 8.45 5.48 -12.50
CA THR A 42 8.00 6.28 -13.63
C THR A 42 9.17 7.06 -14.24
N ALA A 43 8.96 7.68 -15.41
CA ALA A 43 9.99 8.48 -16.07
C ALA A 43 10.47 9.67 -15.21
N ASP A 44 9.59 10.22 -14.36
CA ASP A 44 9.89 11.37 -13.51
C ASP A 44 10.55 10.99 -12.16
N GLY A 45 10.46 9.72 -11.76
CA GLY A 45 10.95 9.24 -10.47
C GLY A 45 10.16 8.05 -9.90
N LEU A 46 10.45 7.74 -8.64
CA LEU A 46 9.76 6.74 -7.85
C LEU A 46 8.48 7.33 -7.24
N VAL A 47 7.32 6.86 -7.68
CA VAL A 47 6.03 7.36 -7.24
C VAL A 47 5.54 6.57 -6.04
N LEU A 48 5.38 7.25 -4.91
CA LEU A 48 4.69 6.77 -3.73
C LEU A 48 3.24 7.28 -3.73
N ARG A 49 2.29 6.38 -3.93
CA ARG A 49 0.86 6.70 -3.84
C ARG A 49 0.36 6.42 -2.43
N GLY A 50 0.20 7.49 -1.66
CA GLY A 50 -0.52 7.49 -0.39
C GLY A 50 -2.03 7.60 -0.59
N TRP A 51 -2.77 7.50 0.52
CA TRP A 51 -4.23 7.57 0.51
C TRP A 51 -4.76 8.95 0.05
N PHE A 52 -4.11 10.02 0.51
CA PHE A 52 -4.50 11.40 0.22
C PHE A 52 -3.54 12.14 -0.71
N ARG A 53 -2.29 11.67 -0.84
CA ARG A 53 -1.25 12.36 -1.61
C ARG A 53 -0.43 11.35 -2.41
N THR A 54 -0.05 11.75 -3.61
CA THR A 54 0.95 11.05 -4.41
C THR A 54 2.24 11.87 -4.34
N GLN A 55 3.34 11.25 -3.95
CA GLN A 55 4.65 11.86 -3.86
C GLN A 55 5.54 11.23 -4.94
N VAL A 56 6.25 12.06 -5.69
CA VAL A 56 7.25 11.61 -6.66
C VAL A 56 8.62 11.86 -6.01
N LEU A 57 9.35 10.79 -5.74
CA LEU A 57 10.71 10.86 -5.21
C LEU A 57 11.70 10.67 -6.33
N ARG A 58 12.59 11.64 -6.51
CA ARG A 58 13.75 11.50 -7.39
C ARG A 58 14.87 10.81 -6.62
N PRO A 59 15.90 10.27 -7.30
CA PRO A 59 17.07 9.69 -6.64
C PRO A 59 17.68 10.53 -5.49
N PRO A 60 17.84 11.87 -5.59
CA PRO A 60 18.38 12.68 -4.48
C PRO A 60 17.42 12.82 -3.28
N ASP A 61 16.12 12.60 -3.47
CA ASP A 61 15.12 12.70 -2.40
C ASP A 61 15.09 11.43 -1.55
N ILE A 62 15.80 10.38 -1.97
CA ILE A 62 15.84 9.06 -1.33
C ILE A 62 17.15 8.96 -0.55
N LYS A 63 17.02 8.84 0.77
CA LYS A 63 18.15 8.71 1.68
C LYS A 63 18.63 7.27 1.75
N ILE A 64 17.71 6.34 2.01
CA ILE A 64 18.02 4.91 2.05
C ILE A 64 16.77 4.07 1.74
N ILE A 65 16.97 2.97 1.01
CA ILE A 65 15.96 1.92 0.83
C ILE A 65 16.53 0.64 1.42
N ARG A 66 15.81 0.02 2.35
CA ARG A 66 16.28 -1.20 3.04
C ARG A 66 15.15 -2.17 3.32
N ILE A 67 15.50 -3.39 3.71
CA ILE A 67 14.56 -4.41 4.16
C ILE A 67 14.71 -4.57 5.65
N THR A 68 13.58 -4.52 6.34
CA THR A 68 13.51 -4.86 7.76
C THR A 68 12.74 -6.15 7.93
N GLU A 69 13.36 -7.12 8.61
CA GLU A 69 12.78 -8.43 8.87
C GLU A 69 12.43 -8.57 10.35
N PHE A 70 11.21 -9.00 10.64
CA PHE A 70 10.74 -9.30 11.99
C PHE A 70 10.23 -10.74 12.07
N ARG A 71 10.39 -11.37 13.24
CA ARG A 71 9.83 -12.70 13.52
C ARG A 71 8.60 -12.58 14.42
N ARG A 72 7.43 -12.97 13.93
CA ARG A 72 6.17 -12.95 14.70
C ARG A 72 5.46 -14.29 14.63
N TYR A 73 5.23 -14.92 15.80
CA TYR A 73 4.60 -16.25 15.91
C TYR A 73 5.22 -17.32 14.99
N GLY A 74 6.55 -17.37 14.93
CA GLY A 74 7.28 -18.31 14.06
C GLY A 74 7.30 -17.95 12.57
N ARG A 75 6.59 -16.90 12.14
CA ARG A 75 6.62 -16.40 10.74
C ARG A 75 7.61 -15.26 10.60
N LYS A 76 8.37 -15.26 9.52
CA LYS A 76 9.21 -14.13 9.10
C LYS A 76 8.34 -13.16 8.29
N VAL A 77 8.35 -11.89 8.69
CA VAL A 77 7.66 -10.80 8.01
C VAL A 77 8.72 -9.83 7.53
N ARG A 78 8.68 -9.48 6.24
CA ARG A 78 9.59 -8.50 5.63
C ARG A 78 8.81 -7.25 5.28
N LEU A 79 9.46 -6.11 5.48
CA LEU A 79 8.97 -4.79 5.14
C LEU A 79 10.06 -4.09 4.32
N LEU A 80 9.66 -3.42 3.24
CA LEU A 80 10.51 -2.51 2.50
C LEU A 80 10.39 -1.13 3.14
N GLU A 81 11.51 -0.60 3.62
CA GLU A 81 11.59 0.75 4.16
C GLU A 81 12.16 1.70 3.11
N VAL A 82 11.51 2.85 2.95
CA VAL A 82 11.99 3.96 2.13
C VAL A 82 12.10 5.17 3.05
N GLU A 83 13.33 5.62 3.29
CA GLU A 83 13.64 6.83 4.03
C GLU A 83 13.96 7.94 3.02
N THR A 84 13.28 9.07 3.17
CA THR A 84 13.49 10.26 2.33
C THR A 84 14.54 11.19 2.92
N ALA A 85 15.06 12.10 2.11
CA ALA A 85 16.00 13.14 2.56
C ALA A 85 15.40 14.07 3.63
N ASP A 86 14.06 14.23 3.66
CA ASP A 86 13.32 14.99 4.66
C ASP A 86 13.02 14.16 5.95
N ASP A 87 13.75 13.07 6.17
CA ASP A 87 13.59 12.11 7.28
C ASP A 87 12.19 11.46 7.38
N ALA A 88 11.35 11.57 6.34
CA ALA A 88 10.11 10.81 6.27
C ALA A 88 10.41 9.33 6.00
N LEU A 89 9.81 8.45 6.81
CA LEU A 89 9.95 7.00 6.70
C LEU A 89 8.64 6.37 6.22
N VAL A 90 8.71 5.63 5.11
CA VAL A 90 7.56 4.87 4.59
C VAL A 90 7.87 3.39 4.59
N LEU A 91 6.95 2.61 5.16
CA LEU A 91 7.04 1.15 5.25
C LEU A 91 6.05 0.50 4.30
N PHE A 92 6.52 -0.44 3.48
CA PHE A 92 5.70 -1.22 2.58
C PHE A 92 5.75 -2.71 2.92
N SER A 93 4.57 -3.30 3.07
CA SER A 93 4.43 -4.74 3.24
C SER A 93 4.21 -5.45 1.91
N ARG A 94 4.29 -6.79 1.90
CA ARG A 94 3.87 -7.63 0.78
C ARG A 94 2.45 -7.30 0.28
N TRP A 95 1.55 -6.91 1.19
CA TRP A 95 0.18 -6.54 0.82
C TRP A 95 0.11 -5.22 0.06
N ASP A 96 1.02 -4.30 0.35
CA ASP A 96 1.10 -3.00 -0.32
C ASP A 96 1.74 -3.10 -1.70
N LEU A 97 2.80 -3.91 -1.80
CA LEU A 97 3.60 -4.10 -3.02
C LEU A 97 2.98 -5.11 -4.00
N GLY A 98 2.18 -6.05 -3.50
CA GLY A 98 1.61 -7.14 -4.31
C GLY A 98 2.57 -8.32 -4.54
N THR A 99 3.88 -8.14 -4.32
CA THR A 99 4.90 -9.20 -4.37
C THR A 99 5.84 -9.17 -3.15
N ASP A 100 6.83 -10.07 -3.09
CA ASP A 100 7.84 -10.10 -2.03
C ASP A 100 8.62 -8.75 -2.00
N PRO A 101 8.69 -8.07 -0.84
CA PRO A 101 9.53 -6.89 -0.66
C PRO A 101 10.97 -7.02 -1.16
N LEU A 102 11.59 -8.21 -1.07
CA LEU A 102 12.95 -8.41 -1.61
C LEU A 102 13.01 -8.28 -3.12
N GLU A 103 12.05 -8.88 -3.85
CA GLU A 103 12.00 -8.77 -5.31
C GLU A 103 11.83 -7.32 -5.76
N VAL A 104 11.08 -6.53 -4.98
CA VAL A 104 10.93 -5.09 -5.22
C VAL A 104 12.23 -4.34 -4.94
N LEU A 105 12.95 -4.66 -3.86
CA LEU A 105 14.26 -4.07 -3.58
C LEU A 105 15.25 -4.37 -4.72
N ASP A 106 15.26 -5.60 -5.23
CA ASP A 106 16.12 -5.99 -6.34
C ASP A 106 15.78 -5.19 -7.62
N ALA A 107 14.48 -5.03 -7.91
CA ALA A 107 14.03 -4.21 -9.03
C ALA A 107 14.40 -2.72 -8.87
N LEU A 108 14.27 -2.17 -7.67
CA LEU A 108 14.68 -0.80 -7.36
C LEU A 108 16.20 -0.61 -7.46
N THR A 109 16.97 -1.63 -7.05
CA THR A 109 18.43 -1.65 -7.17
C THR A 109 18.83 -1.67 -8.65
N ALA A 110 18.21 -2.55 -9.45
CA ALA A 110 18.43 -2.62 -10.89
C ALA A 110 18.07 -1.30 -11.62
N ALA A 111 17.08 -0.57 -11.10
CA ALA A 111 16.68 0.74 -11.60
C ALA A 111 17.51 1.92 -11.05
N GLY A 112 18.51 1.66 -10.19
CA GLY A 112 19.41 2.67 -9.65
C GLY A 112 18.88 3.47 -8.46
N TYR A 113 17.78 3.04 -7.83
CA TYR A 113 17.19 3.70 -6.66
C TYR A 113 17.71 3.18 -5.32
N ALA A 114 18.29 1.97 -5.30
CA ALA A 114 18.84 1.35 -4.10
C ALA A 114 20.32 0.97 -4.34
N GLY A 115 21.15 1.05 -3.30
CA GLY A 115 22.61 0.82 -3.38
C GLY A 115 23.48 1.75 -2.52
N GLY A 116 22.88 2.74 -1.86
CA GLY A 116 23.57 3.59 -0.87
C GLY A 116 23.94 2.78 0.37
N HIS A 117 25.23 2.70 0.68
CA HIS A 117 25.75 1.92 1.81
C HIS A 117 25.18 2.44 3.14
N ALA A 118 24.53 1.56 3.90
CA ALA A 118 24.41 1.74 5.34
C ALA A 118 25.83 1.79 5.92
N ARG A 119 26.26 2.98 6.36
CA ARG A 119 27.40 3.15 7.26
C ARG A 119 26.89 3.29 8.68
#